data_AF-A0A7S2YE98-F1
#
_entry.id   AF-A0A7S2YE98-F1
#
_cell.length_a   1.000
_cell.length_b   1.000
_cell.length_c   1.000
_cell.angle_alpha   90.00
_cell.angle_beta   90.00
_cell.angle_gamma   90.00
#
_symmetry.space_group_name_H-M   'P 1'
#
loop_
_entity.id
_entity.type
_entity.pdbx_description
1 polymer ?
#
loop_
_entity_poly.entity_id
_entity_poly.type
_entity_poly.pdbx_seq_one_letter_code
_entity_poly.pdbx_strand_id
1 'polypeptide(L)'
;KYQILTNLREIDFYSWQDQEKASLATRFPQEYAAWKAGDPHGLVVPERDDGQPPQQRRPLQETWERADHVWQEMRASAKEAASSLQSHHNHKYLVVCHGTLAQALLAVAFGYDATSFRTHVFPNCGLAEIQWDTQQDRATQWRWRLVCGDDDKGELICPVDCEDDVLRTFDTFLHVD
;
A
#
# COMPACT_ATOMS: atom_id res chain seq x y z
N LYS A 1 -15.98 13.96 6.40
CA LYS A 1 -14.92 14.86 5.88
C LYS A 1 -13.81 13.97 5.33
N TYR A 2 -13.32 14.24 4.13
CA TYR A 2 -12.17 13.53 3.56
C TYR A 2 -10.94 14.46 3.50
N GLN A 3 -9.76 13.86 3.41
CA GLN A 3 -8.49 14.54 3.22
C GLN A 3 -7.70 13.77 2.16
N ILE A 4 -7.02 14.51 1.28
CA ILE A 4 -6.10 13.94 0.29
C ILE A 4 -4.70 14.07 0.86
N LEU A 5 -4.00 12.93 1.01
CA LEU A 5 -2.61 12.91 1.45
C LEU A 5 -1.73 12.57 0.24
N THR A 6 -0.78 13.43 -0.10
CA THR A 6 0.13 13.22 -1.23
C THR A 6 0.92 11.91 -1.10
N ASN A 7 1.25 11.51 0.13
CA ASN A 7 1.98 10.27 0.40
C ASN A 7 1.13 9.00 0.19
N LEU A 8 -0.19 9.12 -0.04
CA LEU A 8 -1.09 7.99 -0.36
C LEU A 8 -1.01 7.49 -1.81
N ARG A 9 -0.22 8.14 -2.67
CA ARG A 9 0.01 7.72 -4.06
C ARG A 9 0.67 6.34 -4.16
N GLU A 10 0.50 5.65 -5.27
CA GLU A 10 1.11 4.32 -5.47
C GLU A 10 2.65 4.38 -5.55
N ILE A 11 3.31 3.22 -5.48
CA ILE A 11 4.76 3.05 -5.71
C ILE A 11 5.22 3.71 -7.01
N ASP A 12 6.36 4.40 -6.96
CA ASP A 12 7.01 4.95 -8.17
C ASP A 12 7.95 3.92 -8.76
N PHE A 13 7.68 3.52 -10.00
CA PHE A 13 8.62 2.72 -10.77
C PHE A 13 9.60 3.57 -11.59
N TYR A 14 9.52 4.91 -11.54
CA TYR A 14 10.48 5.80 -12.19
C TYR A 14 10.66 5.48 -13.68
N SER A 15 11.89 5.23 -14.14
CA SER A 15 12.18 4.83 -15.52
C SER A 15 11.44 3.56 -15.95
N TRP A 16 11.04 2.68 -15.03
CA TRP A 16 10.28 1.46 -15.33
C TRP A 16 8.78 1.71 -15.49
N GLN A 17 8.29 2.91 -15.19
CA GLN A 17 6.88 3.26 -15.37
C GLN A 17 6.45 3.00 -16.82
N ASP A 18 5.27 2.39 -16.98
CA ASP A 18 4.65 2.05 -18.26
C ASP A 18 5.45 1.09 -19.17
N GLN A 19 6.50 0.45 -18.64
CA GLN A 19 7.26 -0.57 -19.37
C GLN A 19 6.67 -1.98 -19.21
N GLU A 20 6.79 -2.79 -20.27
CA GLU A 20 6.40 -4.19 -20.24
C GLU A 20 7.34 -5.05 -19.37
N LYS A 21 6.76 -5.96 -18.59
CA LYS A 21 7.50 -6.91 -17.72
C LYS A 21 8.59 -7.68 -18.48
N ALA A 22 8.31 -8.13 -19.71
CA ALA A 22 9.25 -8.88 -20.52
C ALA A 22 10.47 -8.03 -20.94
N SER A 23 10.24 -6.76 -21.26
CA SER A 23 11.30 -5.80 -21.56
C SER A 23 12.17 -5.55 -20.32
N LEU A 24 11.55 -5.30 -19.16
CA LEU A 24 12.26 -5.09 -17.90
C LEU A 24 13.10 -6.30 -17.49
N ALA A 25 12.55 -7.52 -17.61
CA ALA A 25 13.27 -8.76 -17.32
C ALA A 25 14.51 -8.96 -18.22
N THR A 26 14.47 -8.45 -19.45
CA THR A 26 15.58 -8.54 -20.41
C THR A 26 16.62 -7.44 -20.17
N ARG A 27 16.17 -6.20 -19.92
CA ARG A 27 17.04 -5.02 -19.77
C ARG A 27 17.67 -4.91 -18.38
N PHE A 28 16.95 -5.32 -17.35
CA PHE A 28 17.32 -5.17 -15.93
C PHE A 28 17.10 -6.49 -15.17
N PRO A 29 17.78 -7.58 -15.56
CA PRO A 29 17.49 -8.92 -15.04
C PRO A 29 17.69 -9.05 -13.53
N GLN A 30 18.65 -8.33 -12.94
CA GLN A 30 18.98 -8.42 -11.52
C GLN A 30 17.93 -7.68 -10.67
N GLU A 31 17.65 -6.44 -11.03
CA GLU A 31 16.64 -5.60 -10.38
C GLU A 31 15.24 -6.22 -10.53
N TYR A 32 14.96 -6.82 -11.69
CA TYR A 32 13.68 -7.48 -11.92
C TYR A 32 13.55 -8.75 -11.07
N ALA A 33 14.63 -9.51 -10.90
CA ALA A 33 14.67 -10.62 -9.95
C ALA A 33 14.45 -10.15 -8.52
N ALA A 34 15.06 -9.04 -8.10
CA ALA A 34 14.86 -8.44 -6.79
C ALA A 34 13.40 -7.99 -6.57
N TRP A 35 12.78 -7.34 -7.56
CA TRP A 35 11.35 -6.99 -7.51
C TRP A 35 10.45 -8.21 -7.29
N LYS A 36 10.71 -9.30 -8.03
CA LYS A 36 9.95 -10.55 -7.87
C LYS A 36 10.19 -11.21 -6.52
N ALA A 37 11.43 -11.20 -6.03
CA ALA A 37 11.79 -11.73 -4.72
C ALA A 37 11.27 -10.85 -3.56
N GLY A 38 10.81 -9.64 -3.86
CA GLY A 38 10.41 -8.66 -2.85
C GLY A 38 11.58 -8.08 -2.08
N ASP A 39 12.77 -8.04 -2.67
CA ASP A 39 13.98 -7.50 -2.04
C ASP A 39 14.04 -5.96 -2.18
N PRO A 40 13.83 -5.20 -1.08
CA PRO A 40 13.85 -3.74 -1.14
C PRO A 40 15.26 -3.16 -1.35
N HIS A 41 16.31 -3.93 -1.10
CA HIS A 41 17.70 -3.49 -1.30
C HIS A 41 18.19 -3.77 -2.73
N GLY A 42 17.73 -4.86 -3.33
CA GLY A 42 18.05 -5.25 -4.70
C GLY A 42 17.26 -4.50 -5.76
N LEU A 43 16.04 -4.05 -5.46
CA LEU A 43 15.28 -3.22 -6.41
C LEU A 43 15.79 -1.78 -6.41
N VAL A 44 16.70 -1.51 -7.33
CA VAL A 44 17.24 -0.17 -7.59
C VAL A 44 16.83 0.24 -9.01
N VAL A 45 16.17 1.38 -9.15
CA VAL A 45 15.64 1.83 -10.44
C VAL A 45 16.17 3.22 -10.78
N PRO A 46 16.65 3.46 -12.01
CA PRO A 46 16.99 4.80 -12.46
C PRO A 46 15.80 5.74 -12.38
N GLU A 47 16.01 6.97 -11.89
CA GLU A 47 14.96 8.01 -11.85
C GLU A 47 14.37 8.30 -13.24
N ARG A 48 15.22 8.27 -14.28
CA ARG A 48 14.86 8.51 -15.68
C ARG A 48 15.74 7.72 -16.64
N ASP A 49 15.27 7.59 -17.88
CA ASP A 49 15.95 6.90 -18.98
C ASP A 49 16.19 7.88 -20.15
N ASP A 50 17.02 8.90 -19.91
CA ASP A 50 17.29 10.00 -20.84
C ASP A 50 18.76 10.07 -21.32
N GLY A 51 19.54 9.04 -21.03
CA GLY A 51 20.96 8.96 -21.41
C GLY A 51 21.92 9.80 -20.56
N GLN A 52 21.43 10.55 -19.56
CA GLN A 52 22.26 11.17 -18.52
C GLN A 52 22.45 10.19 -17.36
N PRO A 53 23.54 10.29 -16.56
CA PRO A 53 23.70 9.45 -15.37
C PRO A 53 22.54 9.71 -14.40
N PRO A 54 21.61 8.74 -14.25
CA PRO A 54 20.39 8.97 -13.49
C PRO A 54 20.66 8.74 -12.00
N GLN A 55 19.98 9.51 -11.15
CA GLN A 55 19.93 9.19 -9.74
C GLN A 55 19.27 7.81 -9.58
N GLN A 56 19.87 6.96 -8.74
CA GLN A 56 19.33 5.66 -8.41
C GLN A 56 18.29 5.79 -7.30
N ARG A 57 17.12 5.19 -7.50
CA ARG A 57 15.99 5.21 -6.57
C ARG A 57 15.74 3.82 -6.00
N ARG A 58 15.07 3.74 -4.84
CA ARG A 58 14.73 2.49 -4.17
C ARG A 58 13.22 2.43 -3.93
N PRO A 59 12.43 2.09 -4.97
CA PRO A 59 10.97 2.19 -4.95
C PRO A 59 10.29 1.60 -3.72
N LEU A 60 10.72 0.41 -3.29
CA LEU A 60 10.14 -0.28 -2.13
C LEU A 60 10.43 0.45 -0.82
N GLN A 61 11.67 0.87 -0.59
CA GLN A 61 12.04 1.60 0.62
C GLN A 61 11.30 2.94 0.70
N GLU A 62 11.30 3.69 -0.40
CA GLU A 62 10.63 4.98 -0.48
C GLU A 62 9.10 4.86 -0.30
N THR A 63 8.51 3.75 -0.73
CA THR A 63 7.08 3.47 -0.49
C THR A 63 6.80 3.21 1.00
N TRP A 64 7.69 2.48 1.68
CA TRP A 64 7.58 2.27 3.13
C TRP A 64 7.78 3.55 3.94
N GLU A 65 8.74 4.39 3.56
CA GLU A 65 8.94 5.70 4.18
C GLU A 65 7.70 6.58 4.03
N ARG A 66 7.06 6.59 2.85
CA ARG A 66 5.79 7.31 2.64
C ARG A 66 4.65 6.73 3.46
N ALA A 67 4.55 5.41 3.54
CA ALA A 67 3.54 4.75 4.36
C ALA A 67 3.71 5.08 5.86
N ASP A 68 4.94 5.12 6.38
CA ASP A 68 5.21 5.52 7.76
C ASP A 68 4.79 6.97 8.01
N HIS A 69 5.14 7.90 7.10
CA HIS A 69 4.65 9.28 7.22
C HIS A 69 3.13 9.37 7.28
N VAL A 70 2.41 8.64 6.41
CA VAL A 70 0.93 8.59 6.44
C VAL A 70 0.44 8.04 7.78
N TRP A 71 1.05 6.97 8.28
CA TRP A 71 0.69 6.39 9.57
C TRP A 71 0.87 7.39 10.73
N GLN A 72 1.98 8.11 10.76
CA GLN A 72 2.22 9.14 11.79
C GLN A 72 1.21 10.28 11.69
N GLU A 73 0.88 10.75 10.49
CA GLU A 73 -0.15 11.79 10.27
C GLU A 73 -1.53 11.33 10.75
N MET A 74 -1.94 10.11 10.41
CA MET A 74 -3.22 9.53 10.86
C MET A 74 -3.27 9.44 12.39
N ARG A 75 -2.19 9.00 13.02
CA ARG A 75 -2.09 8.90 14.48
C ARG A 75 -2.12 10.26 15.15
N ALA A 76 -1.42 11.25 14.61
CA ALA A 76 -1.45 12.62 15.13
C ALA A 76 -2.87 13.20 15.07
N SER A 77 -3.55 13.05 13.92
CA SER A 77 -4.95 13.45 13.77
C SER A 77 -5.88 12.75 14.76
N ALA A 78 -5.68 11.44 15.00
CA ALA A 78 -6.47 10.68 15.97
C ALA A 78 -6.23 11.13 17.42
N LYS A 79 -4.98 11.46 17.79
CA LYS A 79 -4.66 12.02 19.11
C LYS A 79 -5.32 13.38 19.32
N GLU A 80 -5.24 14.26 18.33
CA GLU A 80 -5.88 15.58 18.38
C GLU A 80 -7.40 15.46 18.54
N ALA A 81 -8.03 14.62 17.72
CA ALA A 81 -9.48 14.36 17.80
C ALA A 81 -9.89 13.82 19.18
N ALA A 82 -9.14 12.84 19.72
CA ALA A 82 -9.39 12.28 21.04
C ALA A 82 -9.20 13.29 22.18
N SER A 83 -8.28 14.26 22.05
CA SER A 83 -8.07 15.31 23.06
C SER A 83 -9.15 16.40 23.06
N SER A 84 -9.77 16.64 21.90
CA SER A 84 -10.76 17.71 21.70
C SER A 84 -12.18 17.33 22.15
N LEU A 85 -12.48 16.04 22.21
CA LEU A 85 -13.79 15.50 22.53
C LEU A 85 -13.79 14.92 23.95
N GLN A 86 -14.68 15.39 24.82
CA GLN A 86 -14.93 14.79 26.15
C GLN A 86 -15.59 13.40 26.06
N SER A 87 -15.67 12.79 24.88
CA SER A 87 -16.38 11.53 24.64
C SER A 87 -15.43 10.40 24.31
N HIS A 88 -15.61 9.26 24.99
CA HIS A 88 -14.90 8.00 24.80
C HIS A 88 -15.22 7.29 23.47
N HIS A 89 -15.48 8.02 22.38
CA HIS A 89 -15.87 7.40 21.12
C HIS A 89 -14.67 6.83 20.37
N ASN A 90 -14.83 5.58 19.91
CA ASN A 90 -13.92 4.96 18.97
C ASN A 90 -13.97 5.73 17.63
N HIS A 91 -12.88 6.40 17.30
CA HIS A 91 -12.72 7.08 16.01
C HIS A 91 -12.45 6.02 14.94
N LYS A 92 -13.10 6.17 13.78
CA LYS A 92 -12.93 5.27 12.64
C LYS A 92 -12.41 6.07 11.46
N TYR A 93 -11.39 5.53 10.80
CA TYR A 93 -10.79 6.09 9.59
C TYR A 93 -10.96 5.08 8.47
N LEU A 94 -11.33 5.56 7.29
CA LEU A 94 -11.26 4.79 6.05
C LEU A 94 -10.13 5.37 5.21
N VAL A 95 -9.15 4.53 4.89
CA VAL A 95 -8.03 4.88 4.01
C VAL A 95 -8.21 4.12 2.72
N VAL A 96 -8.23 4.86 1.61
CA VAL A 96 -8.30 4.30 0.26
C VAL A 96 -6.95 4.57 -0.40
N CYS A 97 -6.28 3.52 -0.83
CA CYS A 97 -4.98 3.58 -1.50
C CYS A 97 -4.76 2.35 -2.37
N HIS A 98 -3.70 2.37 -3.15
CA HIS A 98 -3.34 1.27 -4.05
C HIS A 98 -2.65 0.12 -3.30
N GLY A 99 -2.60 -1.04 -3.95
CA GLY A 99 -2.22 -2.30 -3.32
C GLY A 99 -0.82 -2.31 -2.70
N THR A 100 0.20 -1.70 -3.33
CA THR A 100 1.57 -1.72 -2.76
C THR A 100 1.66 -0.81 -1.54
N LEU A 101 1.08 0.39 -1.62
CA LEU A 101 1.03 1.27 -0.47
C LEU A 101 0.16 0.71 0.67
N ALA A 102 -0.96 0.04 0.39
CA ALA A 102 -1.79 -0.58 1.42
C ALA A 102 -1.01 -1.66 2.21
N GLN A 103 -0.20 -2.46 1.51
CA GLN A 103 0.73 -3.40 2.14
C GLN A 103 1.73 -2.69 3.05
N ALA A 104 2.36 -1.64 2.54
CA ALA A 104 3.31 -0.84 3.30
C ALA A 104 2.66 -0.20 4.54
N LEU A 105 1.46 0.36 4.40
CA LEU A 105 0.72 0.99 5.49
C LEU A 105 0.33 -0.01 6.58
N LEU A 106 -0.11 -1.20 6.19
CA LEU A 106 -0.34 -2.29 7.15
C LEU A 106 0.97 -2.68 7.85
N ALA A 107 2.06 -2.86 7.10
CA ALA A 107 3.36 -3.24 7.65
C ALA A 107 3.90 -2.23 8.67
N VAL A 108 3.94 -0.94 8.31
CA VAL A 108 4.45 0.13 9.19
C VAL A 108 3.57 0.31 10.43
N ALA A 109 2.26 0.09 10.33
CA ALA A 109 1.37 0.12 11.49
C ALA A 109 1.79 -0.90 12.56
N PHE A 110 2.38 -2.04 12.17
CA PHE A 110 2.93 -3.04 13.09
C PHE A 110 4.44 -2.89 13.36
N GLY A 111 5.09 -1.89 12.76
CA GLY A 111 6.52 -1.64 12.90
C GLY A 111 7.40 -2.55 12.05
N TYR A 112 6.87 -3.08 10.95
CA TYR A 112 7.65 -3.81 9.95
C TYR A 112 8.19 -2.87 8.87
N ASP A 113 9.36 -3.21 8.32
CA ASP A 113 10.03 -2.46 7.27
C ASP A 113 9.75 -3.04 5.87
N ALA A 114 10.40 -2.48 4.84
CA ALA A 114 10.23 -2.86 3.45
C ALA A 114 10.60 -4.33 3.14
N THR A 115 11.31 -5.03 4.05
CA THR A 115 11.60 -6.46 3.89
C THR A 115 10.35 -7.33 4.04
N SER A 116 9.28 -6.78 4.62
CA SER A 116 7.97 -7.43 4.72
C SER A 116 7.13 -7.32 3.44
N PHE A 117 7.65 -6.69 2.38
CA PHE A 117 6.93 -6.59 1.10
C PHE A 117 6.50 -7.97 0.59
N ARG A 118 5.25 -8.06 0.09
CA ARG A 118 4.56 -9.30 -0.32
C ARG A 118 4.24 -10.32 0.78
N THR A 119 4.47 -10.01 2.07
CA THR A 119 3.97 -10.87 3.17
C THR A 119 2.43 -10.93 3.17
N HIS A 120 1.79 -9.82 2.80
CA HIS A 120 0.36 -9.72 2.61
C HIS A 120 0.12 -9.15 1.23
N VAL A 121 -0.84 -9.69 0.47
CA VAL A 121 -1.25 -9.13 -0.83
C VAL A 121 -2.60 -8.48 -0.64
N PHE A 122 -2.73 -7.24 -1.11
CA PHE A 122 -4.00 -6.52 -1.12
C PHE A 122 -4.64 -6.67 -2.50
N PRO A 123 -5.67 -7.53 -2.65
CA PRO A 123 -6.41 -7.62 -3.89
C PRO A 123 -7.24 -6.34 -4.08
N ASN A 124 -7.70 -6.12 -5.31
CA ASN A 124 -8.70 -5.09 -5.59
C ASN A 124 -9.94 -5.32 -4.69
N CYS A 125 -10.46 -4.23 -4.14
CA CYS A 125 -11.58 -4.23 -3.17
C CYS A 125 -11.30 -4.98 -1.85
N GLY A 126 -10.06 -5.38 -1.57
CA GLY A 126 -9.68 -5.92 -0.27
C GLY A 126 -9.71 -4.85 0.81
N LEU A 127 -10.32 -5.15 1.96
CA LEU A 127 -10.35 -4.27 3.12
C LEU A 127 -9.61 -4.91 4.29
N ALA A 128 -8.65 -4.19 4.87
CA ALA A 128 -8.02 -4.56 6.13
C ALA A 128 -8.54 -3.65 7.25
N GLU A 129 -9.08 -4.24 8.31
CA GLU A 129 -9.43 -3.51 9.53
C GLU A 129 -8.24 -3.56 10.48
N ILE A 130 -7.74 -2.39 10.88
CA ILE A 130 -6.62 -2.25 11.81
C ILE A 130 -7.14 -1.59 13.09
N GLN A 131 -6.77 -2.14 14.24
CA GLN A 131 -7.06 -1.59 15.55
C GLN A 131 -5.77 -1.11 16.21
N TRP A 132 -5.78 0.13 16.68
CA TRP A 132 -4.68 0.72 17.44
C TRP A 132 -5.21 1.61 18.57
N ASP A 133 -4.36 1.80 19.58
CA ASP A 133 -4.58 2.77 20.66
C ASP A 133 -3.83 4.07 20.31
N THR A 134 -4.46 5.23 20.51
CA THR A 134 -3.84 6.52 20.24
C THR A 134 -2.61 6.78 21.10
N GLN A 135 -2.48 6.12 22.26
CA GLN A 135 -1.30 6.22 23.13
C GLN A 135 -0.13 5.34 22.66
N GLN A 136 -0.35 4.41 21.74
CA GLN A 136 0.67 3.47 21.26
C GLN A 136 1.17 3.86 19.88
N ASP A 137 2.43 3.52 19.60
CA ASP A 137 3.07 3.76 18.28
C ASP A 137 2.67 2.75 17.21
N ARG A 138 2.13 1.61 17.63
CA ARG A 138 1.82 0.48 16.78
C ARG A 138 0.38 0.06 16.93
N ALA A 139 -0.17 -0.49 15.86
CA ALA A 139 -1.39 -1.25 15.88
C ALA A 139 -1.21 -2.52 16.71
N THR A 140 -2.30 -2.96 17.33
CA THR A 140 -2.32 -4.13 18.20
C THR A 140 -2.94 -5.33 17.50
N GLN A 141 -3.89 -5.09 16.61
CA GLN A 141 -4.64 -6.14 15.93
C GLN A 141 -5.03 -5.69 14.53
N TRP A 142 -5.14 -6.65 13.62
CA TRP A 142 -5.73 -6.42 12.32
C TRP A 142 -6.46 -7.68 11.86
N ARG A 143 -7.38 -7.52 10.92
CA ARG A 143 -8.06 -8.63 10.24
C ARG A 143 -8.49 -8.23 8.84
N TRP A 144 -8.52 -9.21 7.95
CA TRP A 144 -9.18 -9.05 6.66
C TRP A 144 -10.69 -8.91 6.83
N ARG A 145 -11.25 -7.99 6.07
CA ARG A 145 -12.68 -7.84 5.82
C ARG A 145 -12.88 -8.10 4.34
N LEU A 146 -13.20 -9.35 4.01
CA LEU A 146 -13.58 -9.70 2.66
C LEU A 146 -14.99 -9.16 2.43
N VAL A 147 -15.13 -8.29 1.43
CA VAL A 147 -16.45 -8.00 0.87
C VAL A 147 -16.76 -9.17 -0.05
N CYS A 148 -17.37 -10.21 0.52
CA CYS A 148 -17.96 -11.25 -0.31
C CYS A 148 -19.20 -10.61 -0.95
N GLY A 149 -19.18 -10.41 -2.26
CA GLY A 149 -20.43 -10.26 -3.00
C GLY A 149 -21.08 -11.63 -3.04
N ASP A 150 -22.34 -11.74 -2.62
CA ASP A 150 -23.15 -12.90 -3.00
C ASP A 150 -23.23 -12.88 -4.53
N ASP A 151 -22.76 -13.93 -5.19
CA ASP A 151 -23.27 -14.22 -6.52
C ASP A 151 -24.76 -14.58 -6.39
N ASP A 152 -25.53 -14.54 -7.49
CA ASP A 152 -26.94 -14.94 -7.51
C ASP A 152 -27.18 -16.41 -7.08
N LYS A 153 -26.13 -17.13 -6.64
CA LYS A 153 -26.14 -18.53 -6.20
C LYS A 153 -25.69 -18.73 -4.73
N GLY A 154 -25.29 -17.67 -4.02
CA GLY A 154 -24.90 -17.74 -2.61
C GLY A 154 -23.58 -18.47 -2.34
N GLU A 155 -22.67 -18.55 -3.31
CA GLU A 155 -21.32 -19.05 -3.10
C GLU A 155 -20.37 -17.92 -2.71
N LEU A 156 -19.63 -18.10 -1.60
CA LEU A 156 -18.58 -17.20 -1.14
C LEU A 156 -17.41 -17.24 -2.13
N ILE A 157 -17.40 -16.35 -3.13
CA ILE A 157 -16.25 -16.18 -4.01
C ILE A 157 -15.20 -15.36 -3.28
N CYS A 158 -14.17 -16.03 -2.76
CA CYS A 158 -12.98 -15.39 -2.23
C CYS A 158 -12.06 -15.03 -3.41
N PRO A 159 -11.72 -13.75 -3.66
CA PRO A 159 -10.95 -13.35 -4.84
C PRO A 159 -9.44 -13.68 -4.73
N VAL A 160 -9.03 -14.60 -3.86
CA VAL A 160 -7.60 -14.84 -3.55
C VAL A 160 -6.82 -15.59 -4.65
N ASP A 161 -7.48 -16.07 -5.71
CA ASP A 161 -6.80 -16.77 -6.82
C ASP A 161 -6.34 -15.84 -7.95
N CYS A 162 -6.01 -14.58 -7.66
CA CYS A 162 -5.55 -13.60 -8.65
C CYS A 162 -4.04 -13.29 -8.52
N GLU A 163 -3.18 -14.31 -8.56
CA GLU A 163 -1.71 -14.10 -8.52
C GLU A 163 -1.13 -13.37 -9.75
N ASP A 164 -1.90 -13.21 -10.85
CA ASP A 164 -1.34 -12.75 -12.13
C ASP A 164 -1.70 -11.33 -12.59
N ASP A 165 -2.64 -10.61 -11.97
CA ASP A 165 -3.26 -9.41 -12.60
C ASP A 165 -3.10 -8.08 -11.83
N VAL A 166 -1.97 -7.89 -11.14
CA VAL A 166 -1.62 -6.65 -10.39
C VAL A 166 -1.42 -5.41 -11.28
N LEU A 167 -1.58 -5.49 -12.61
CA LEU A 167 -1.37 -4.35 -13.52
C LEU A 167 -2.62 -3.82 -14.23
N ARG A 168 -3.81 -4.27 -13.83
CA ARG A 168 -5.05 -3.58 -14.25
C ARG A 168 -5.46 -2.59 -13.17
N THR A 169 -4.78 -1.45 -13.16
CA THR A 169 -5.25 -0.21 -12.56
C THR A 169 -6.57 0.15 -13.23
N PHE A 170 -7.70 -0.28 -12.66
CA PHE A 170 -9.00 0.23 -13.05
C PHE A 170 -9.38 1.36 -12.10
N ASP A 171 -9.49 2.55 -12.68
CA ASP A 171 -10.28 3.66 -12.17
C ASP A 171 -11.63 3.14 -11.67
N THR A 172 -11.89 3.28 -10.38
CA THR A 172 -13.27 3.27 -9.88
C THR A 172 -13.37 4.31 -8.77
N PHE A 173 -13.73 5.53 -9.18
CA PHE A 173 -14.29 6.53 -8.31
C PHE A 173 -15.59 5.98 -7.71
N LEU A 174 -15.64 5.78 -6.40
CA LEU A 174 -16.90 5.70 -5.67
C LEU A 174 -17.18 7.07 -5.05
N HIS A 175 -18.02 7.81 -5.77
CA HIS A 175 -18.83 8.89 -5.23
C HIS A 175 -19.76 8.28 -4.17
N VAL A 176 -19.81 8.85 -2.98
CA VAL A 176 -20.81 8.51 -1.97
C VAL A 176 -21.46 9.82 -1.54
N ASP A 177 -22.77 9.89 -1.78
CA ASP A 177 -23.68 10.99 -1.39
C ASP A 177 -23.64 11.29 0.12
#